data_AF-A0AAV9XH78-F1
#
_entry.id   AF-A0AAV9XH78-F1
#
_cell.length_a   1.000
_cell.length_b   1.000
_cell.length_c   1.000
_cell.angle_alpha   90.00
_cell.angle_beta   90.00
_cell.angle_gamma   90.00
#
_symmetry.space_group_name_H-M   'P 1'
#
loop_
_entity.id
_entity.type
_entity.pdbx_description
1 polymer ?
#
loop_
_entity_poly.entity_id
_entity_poly.type
_entity_poly.pdbx_seq_one_letter_code
_entity_poly.pdbx_strand_id
1 'polypeptide(L)'
;MSSNRRFANSKTKRKVIFPKSPTKMAQSESFGEPLEHGDPASAYNMPSIEQVPAMHRGLPFIVDELETETSRKQLSTARNILKFVNDSPLPLLDKATHIEFLLEPLEEGLSSGYTGLDASRPWLLYWCINALALLGEDVGDYNDRVISSLKPLQHKEGGFGGGNGQSPHIASAYAAVLTLVITSYYASKNLSRDEQLNVYARSFSWIDRKKLLEWIRKIKLPNGGFKVNEEGEEDVRAGYCALVVLALLGYDEEELKGDSSVGQLPILDGVLEYFKTCQTWEGGIGAKQNSEAHGGYAFCVLSALCLLGEPGELLSRYLDLDQFIMWLSARQYAPEGGFSGRTNKLVDGCYSTWVGGCWSLVEAAANGIQSKKASLKLNVGSIWNRRALIRYVLTCCQGHNGGLRDKPGLRPDYYHSNYVLIGLSAAQHYYYYDSIIGLPSSTARSPFKHSFRWKVSRNVPKPSSIEGIGGGWEEGLVSNEDSRVGPQHPLFNIPLGAETDIQDWWEAARDIIEVS
;
A
#
# COMPACT_ATOMS: atom_id res chain seq x y z
N MET A 1 -6.23 63.59 -29.52
CA MET A 1 -5.41 64.08 -28.38
C MET A 1 -5.45 63.03 -27.29
N SER A 2 -4.32 62.84 -26.63
CA SER A 2 -4.00 61.78 -25.65
C SER A 2 -3.73 60.39 -26.26
N SER A 3 -2.76 59.59 -25.82
CA SER A 3 -1.38 59.79 -25.36
C SER A 3 -0.89 58.39 -24.99
N ASN A 4 0.17 57.91 -25.64
CA ASN A 4 0.88 56.69 -25.27
C ASN A 4 1.25 56.68 -23.78
N ARG A 5 0.99 55.58 -23.07
CA ARG A 5 1.75 55.19 -21.87
C ARG A 5 2.10 53.71 -21.91
N ARG A 6 3.40 53.47 -22.16
CA ARG A 6 4.12 52.26 -21.79
C ARG A 6 4.20 52.20 -20.26
N PHE A 7 3.86 51.06 -19.66
CA PHE A 7 4.28 50.73 -18.30
C PHE A 7 5.37 49.65 -18.36
N ALA A 8 6.51 49.98 -17.78
CA ALA A 8 7.66 49.11 -17.63
C ALA A 8 7.44 48.15 -16.46
N ASN A 9 7.58 46.85 -16.69
CA ASN A 9 7.64 45.85 -15.62
C ASN A 9 9.06 45.80 -15.05
N SER A 10 9.23 46.41 -13.87
CA SER A 10 10.41 46.25 -13.02
C SER A 10 10.41 44.83 -12.43
N LYS A 11 11.29 43.95 -12.93
CA LYS A 11 11.64 42.69 -12.27
C LYS A 11 12.69 42.95 -11.19
N THR A 12 12.27 43.14 -9.95
CA THR A 12 13.15 43.05 -8.78
C THR A 12 13.37 41.58 -8.42
N LYS A 13 14.52 41.03 -8.79
CA LYS A 13 15.01 39.74 -8.27
C LYS A 13 15.34 39.91 -6.79
N ARG A 14 14.53 39.35 -5.88
CA ARG A 14 14.94 39.15 -4.48
C ARG A 14 15.89 37.94 -4.43
N LYS A 15 17.17 38.20 -4.16
CA LYS A 15 18.14 37.18 -3.73
C LYS A 15 17.77 36.77 -2.30
N VAL A 16 17.40 35.51 -2.09
CA VAL A 16 17.33 34.91 -0.74
C VAL A 16 18.74 34.46 -0.37
N ILE A 17 19.24 34.97 0.75
CA ILE A 17 20.53 34.58 1.35
C ILE A 17 20.17 33.70 2.56
N PHE A 18 20.59 32.44 2.54
CA PHE A 18 20.43 31.54 3.69
C PHE A 18 21.49 31.85 4.76
N PRO A 19 21.11 32.07 6.04
CA PRO A 19 22.07 32.14 7.12
C PRO A 19 22.58 30.75 7.48
N LYS A 20 23.90 30.63 7.71
CA LYS A 20 24.55 29.41 8.18
C LYS A 20 24.08 29.06 9.60
N SER A 21 23.59 27.84 9.80
CA SER A 21 23.20 27.32 11.11
C SER A 21 24.44 27.10 12.01
N PRO A 22 24.40 27.53 13.29
CA PRO A 22 25.37 27.10 14.29
C PRO A 22 24.97 25.77 14.92
N THR A 23 25.96 24.88 15.00
CA THR A 23 25.97 23.60 15.70
C THR A 23 25.66 23.77 17.20
N LYS A 24 24.71 22.98 17.72
CA LYS A 24 24.71 22.40 19.09
C LYS A 24 23.52 21.44 19.24
N MET A 25 23.80 20.13 19.23
CA MET A 25 22.84 19.09 19.61
C MET A 25 22.67 19.09 21.14
N ALA A 26 21.43 19.13 21.60
CA ALA A 26 21.04 18.75 22.95
C ALA A 26 20.64 17.28 22.95
N GLN A 27 21.13 16.53 23.94
CA GLN A 27 20.89 15.11 24.15
C GLN A 27 19.44 14.87 24.59
N SER A 28 18.77 13.90 23.98
CA SER A 28 17.53 13.30 24.48
C SER A 28 17.79 11.83 24.85
N GLU A 29 17.45 11.47 26.08
CA GLU A 29 17.66 10.17 26.71
C GLU A 29 16.88 9.04 26.02
N SER A 30 17.56 7.95 25.68
CA SER A 30 16.98 6.72 25.15
C SER A 30 16.78 5.69 26.26
N PHE A 31 15.58 5.13 26.37
CA PHE A 31 15.32 3.91 27.14
C PHE A 31 16.08 2.73 26.50
N GLY A 32 16.99 2.12 27.25
CA GLY A 32 17.83 1.02 26.80
C GLY A 32 17.27 -0.37 27.10
N GLU A 33 17.60 -1.32 26.22
CA GLU A 33 17.83 -2.73 26.56
C GLU A 33 19.28 -3.09 26.17
N PRO A 34 19.93 -4.07 26.84
CA PRO A 34 21.39 -4.17 26.88
C PRO A 34 21.99 -4.81 25.63
N LEU A 35 23.05 -4.19 25.11
CA LEU A 35 23.95 -4.75 24.09
C LEU A 35 24.90 -5.75 24.76
N GLU A 36 24.83 -7.03 24.38
CA GLU A 36 25.90 -7.98 24.67
C GLU A 36 27.14 -7.70 23.82
N HIS A 37 28.31 -7.84 24.44
CA HIS A 37 29.63 -7.47 23.94
C HIS A 37 30.01 -8.15 22.61
N GLY A 38 30.25 -7.34 21.58
CA GLY A 38 30.86 -7.76 20.32
C GLY A 38 32.39 -7.89 20.43
N ASP A 39 32.90 -8.98 19.88
CA ASP A 39 34.32 -9.34 19.70
C ASP A 39 35.05 -8.33 18.76
N PRO A 40 36.20 -7.75 19.13
CA PRO A 40 36.88 -6.69 18.36
C PRO A 40 37.71 -7.23 17.18
N ALA A 41 37.11 -8.04 16.30
CA ALA A 41 37.74 -8.58 15.10
C ALA A 41 36.94 -8.36 13.79
N SER A 42 36.03 -7.38 13.72
CA SER A 42 35.36 -7.00 12.47
C SER A 42 36.14 -5.92 11.70
N ALA A 43 37.36 -6.27 11.28
CA ALA A 43 38.06 -5.48 10.27
C ALA A 43 37.30 -5.56 8.93
N TYR A 44 36.76 -4.43 8.47
CA TYR A 44 36.36 -4.11 7.09
C TYR A 44 36.12 -5.30 6.15
N ASN A 45 35.03 -6.05 6.36
CA ASN A 45 34.45 -6.83 5.28
C ASN A 45 33.68 -5.85 4.39
N MET A 46 34.29 -5.47 3.26
CA MET A 46 33.51 -4.99 2.11
C MET A 46 32.39 -6.02 1.88
N PRO A 47 31.10 -5.62 1.82
CA PRO A 47 30.04 -6.59 1.59
C PRO A 47 30.36 -7.31 0.29
N SER A 48 30.50 -8.64 0.35
CA SER A 48 30.69 -9.44 -0.85
C SER A 48 29.58 -9.05 -1.83
N ILE A 49 29.94 -8.64 -3.06
CA ILE A 49 28.97 -8.32 -4.09
C ILE A 49 28.00 -9.51 -4.15
N GLU A 50 26.75 -9.27 -3.77
CA GLU A 50 25.74 -10.31 -3.78
C GLU A 50 25.60 -10.80 -5.22
N GLN A 51 26.14 -12.01 -5.46
CA GLN A 51 26.21 -12.56 -6.80
C GLN A 51 24.79 -12.77 -7.34
N VAL A 52 24.56 -12.33 -8.57
CA VAL A 52 23.26 -12.53 -9.22
C VAL A 52 23.06 -14.03 -9.45
N PRO A 53 21.99 -14.64 -8.91
CA PRO A 53 21.76 -16.06 -9.10
C PRO A 53 21.69 -16.42 -10.60
N ALA A 54 22.19 -17.60 -10.98
CA ALA A 54 22.32 -18.01 -12.38
C ALA A 54 21.01 -17.89 -13.19
N MET A 55 19.86 -18.17 -12.57
CA MET A 55 18.55 -18.06 -13.21
C MET A 55 18.18 -16.62 -13.62
N HIS A 56 18.82 -15.60 -13.06
CA HIS A 56 18.61 -14.19 -13.41
C HIS A 56 19.64 -13.66 -14.42
N ARG A 57 20.61 -14.48 -14.85
CA ARG A 57 21.70 -14.08 -15.77
C ARG A 57 21.52 -14.56 -17.20
N GLY A 58 20.45 -15.29 -17.48
CA GLY A 58 20.19 -15.86 -18.80
C GLY A 58 18.70 -15.98 -19.10
N LEU A 59 18.39 -16.30 -20.35
CA LEU A 59 17.03 -16.65 -20.74
C LEU A 59 16.61 -17.97 -20.10
N PRO A 60 15.29 -18.23 -19.96
CA PRO A 60 14.80 -19.52 -19.48
C PRO A 60 15.39 -20.70 -20.25
N PHE A 61 15.74 -21.78 -19.54
CA PHE A 61 16.37 -22.97 -20.14
C PHE A 61 15.42 -23.75 -21.05
N ILE A 62 14.12 -23.69 -20.77
CA ILE A 62 13.07 -24.35 -21.55
C ILE A 62 12.41 -23.28 -22.42
N VAL A 63 12.53 -23.44 -23.74
CA VAL A 63 11.89 -22.59 -24.74
C VAL A 63 11.17 -23.52 -25.70
N ASP A 64 9.85 -23.41 -25.77
CA ASP A 64 9.04 -24.21 -26.69
C ASP A 64 9.31 -23.81 -28.15
N GLU A 65 9.27 -24.80 -29.05
CA GLU A 65 9.41 -24.55 -30.50
C GLU A 65 8.21 -23.77 -31.08
N LEU A 66 7.05 -23.80 -30.42
CA LEU A 66 5.85 -23.09 -30.85
C LEU A 66 5.94 -21.59 -30.52
N GLU A 67 6.14 -20.78 -31.55
CA GLU A 67 6.13 -19.32 -31.40
C GLU A 67 4.72 -18.72 -31.51
N THR A 68 4.29 -18.06 -30.43
CA THR A 68 3.04 -17.30 -30.37
C THR A 68 3.33 -15.82 -30.11
N GLU A 69 2.30 -14.98 -30.17
CA GLU A 69 2.44 -13.59 -29.74
C GLU A 69 2.93 -13.49 -28.28
N THR A 70 2.42 -14.36 -27.41
CA THR A 70 2.82 -14.44 -26.00
C THR A 70 4.30 -14.77 -25.86
N SER A 71 4.79 -15.85 -26.50
CA SER A 71 6.20 -16.25 -26.34
C SER A 71 7.15 -15.23 -26.96
N ARG A 72 6.79 -14.60 -28.10
CA ARG A 72 7.58 -13.50 -28.68
C ARG A 72 7.67 -12.28 -27.75
N LYS A 73 6.56 -11.85 -27.16
CA LYS A 73 6.55 -10.73 -26.20
C LYS A 73 7.34 -11.06 -24.94
N GLN A 74 7.14 -12.25 -24.37
CA GLN A 74 7.86 -12.70 -23.18
C GLN A 74 9.38 -12.73 -23.42
N LEU A 75 9.81 -13.33 -24.53
CA LEU A 75 11.23 -13.40 -24.88
C LEU A 75 11.83 -12.02 -25.15
N SER A 76 11.08 -11.12 -25.79
CA SER A 76 11.49 -9.73 -25.97
C SER A 76 11.64 -8.98 -24.65
N THR A 77 10.70 -9.17 -23.71
CA THR A 77 10.76 -8.57 -22.37
C THR A 77 11.95 -9.09 -21.58
N ALA A 78 12.15 -10.41 -21.52
CA ALA A 78 13.29 -11.03 -20.84
C ALA A 78 14.63 -10.53 -21.42
N ARG A 79 14.78 -10.49 -22.75
CA ARG A 79 15.98 -9.93 -23.41
C ARG A 79 16.20 -8.47 -23.08
N ASN A 80 15.14 -7.66 -22.97
CA ASN A 80 15.29 -6.25 -22.63
C ASN A 80 15.72 -6.08 -21.17
N ILE A 81 15.17 -6.87 -20.25
CA ILE A 81 15.51 -6.84 -18.82
C ILE A 81 16.95 -7.32 -18.56
N LEU A 82 17.42 -8.35 -19.26
CA LEU A 82 18.81 -8.83 -19.14
C LEU A 82 19.87 -7.77 -19.50
N LYS A 83 19.50 -6.67 -20.17
CA LYS A 83 20.41 -5.53 -20.38
C LYS A 83 20.69 -4.74 -19.09
N PHE A 84 19.78 -4.83 -18.12
CA PHE A 84 19.84 -4.12 -16.84
C PHE A 84 20.28 -5.05 -15.70
N VAL A 85 19.95 -6.34 -15.81
CA VAL A 85 20.38 -7.36 -14.84
C VAL A 85 21.74 -7.91 -15.25
N ASN A 86 22.80 -7.44 -14.59
CA ASN A 86 24.17 -7.91 -14.81
C ASN A 86 24.89 -8.11 -13.47
N ASP A 87 26.14 -8.59 -13.51
CA ASP A 87 26.97 -8.83 -12.32
C ASP A 87 27.51 -7.52 -11.66
N SER A 88 27.04 -6.33 -12.09
CA SER A 88 27.41 -5.07 -11.44
C SER A 88 26.74 -4.96 -10.06
N PRO A 89 27.30 -4.11 -9.17
CA PRO A 89 26.64 -3.76 -7.93
C PRO A 89 25.20 -3.27 -8.18
N LEU A 90 24.29 -3.67 -7.29
CA LEU A 90 22.90 -3.25 -7.35
C LEU A 90 22.84 -1.72 -7.23
N PRO A 91 22.17 -1.00 -8.15
CA PRO A 91 22.06 0.45 -8.06
C PRO A 91 21.26 0.85 -6.83
N LEU A 92 21.57 2.01 -6.28
CA LEU A 92 20.79 2.60 -5.19
C LEU A 92 19.43 3.09 -5.70
N LEU A 93 18.48 3.22 -4.77
CA LEU A 93 17.24 3.94 -5.02
C LEU A 93 17.54 5.43 -5.15
N ASP A 94 17.26 6.03 -6.32
CA ASP A 94 17.47 7.46 -6.55
C ASP A 94 16.31 8.29 -5.96
N LYS A 95 16.27 8.33 -4.63
CA LYS A 95 15.20 9.00 -3.88
C LYS A 95 15.05 10.46 -4.29
N ALA A 96 16.14 11.18 -4.47
CA ALA A 96 16.12 12.61 -4.77
C ALA A 96 15.34 12.91 -6.05
N THR A 97 15.69 12.24 -7.16
CA THR A 97 14.99 12.47 -8.44
C THR A 97 13.57 11.90 -8.42
N HIS A 98 13.30 10.84 -7.65
CA HIS A 98 11.93 10.35 -7.46
C HIS A 98 11.05 11.33 -6.66
N ILE A 99 11.60 11.97 -5.63
CA ILE A 99 10.91 13.01 -4.86
C ILE A 99 10.57 14.19 -5.76
N GLU A 100 11.53 14.70 -6.55
CA GLU A 100 11.28 15.80 -7.51
C GLU A 100 10.12 15.47 -8.47
N PHE A 101 10.10 14.26 -9.03
CA PHE A 101 9.03 13.79 -9.92
C PHE A 101 7.64 13.76 -9.25
N LEU A 102 7.58 13.41 -7.96
CA LEU A 102 6.33 13.29 -7.21
C LEU A 102 5.82 14.65 -6.68
N LEU A 103 6.72 15.62 -6.48
CA LEU A 103 6.39 16.98 -6.08
C LEU A 103 5.83 17.80 -7.25
N GLU A 104 6.30 17.58 -8.49
CA GLU A 104 5.86 18.30 -9.69
C GLU A 104 4.32 18.44 -9.80
N PRO A 105 3.51 17.35 -9.77
CA PRO A 105 2.06 17.47 -9.90
C PRO A 105 1.39 18.14 -8.70
N LEU A 106 2.02 18.12 -7.52
CA LEU A 106 1.51 18.74 -6.30
C LEU A 106 1.82 20.23 -6.26
N GLU A 107 3.00 20.67 -6.71
CA GLU A 107 3.44 22.07 -6.61
C GLU A 107 3.17 22.88 -7.88
N GLU A 108 3.43 22.32 -9.05
CA GLU A 108 3.36 23.02 -10.33
C GLU A 108 2.04 22.75 -11.06
N GLY A 109 1.37 21.66 -10.71
CA GLY A 109 0.13 21.19 -11.33
C GLY A 109 0.38 20.30 -12.55
N LEU A 110 -0.71 19.79 -13.12
CA LEU A 110 -0.65 18.85 -14.24
C LEU A 110 -0.91 19.54 -15.58
N SER A 111 -0.19 19.10 -16.62
CA SER A 111 -0.47 19.53 -17.99
C SER A 111 -1.81 18.99 -18.50
N SER A 112 -2.35 19.61 -19.58
CA SER A 112 -3.59 19.15 -20.22
C SER A 112 -3.52 17.72 -20.78
N GLY A 113 -2.33 17.14 -20.92
CA GLY A 113 -2.17 15.73 -21.29
C GLY A 113 -2.79 14.76 -20.27
N TYR A 114 -3.03 15.21 -19.03
CA TYR A 114 -3.60 14.40 -17.95
C TYR A 114 -5.13 14.42 -17.89
N THR A 115 -5.84 15.02 -18.86
CA THR A 115 -7.32 15.03 -18.87
C THR A 115 -7.93 13.62 -18.82
N GLY A 116 -7.23 12.59 -19.31
CA GLY A 116 -7.66 11.19 -19.17
C GLY A 116 -7.75 10.70 -17.71
N LEU A 117 -7.14 11.40 -16.75
CA LEU A 117 -7.18 11.11 -15.31
C LEU A 117 -8.05 12.10 -14.52
N ASP A 118 -8.91 12.89 -15.17
CA ASP A 118 -9.79 13.85 -14.45
C ASP A 118 -10.78 13.15 -13.49
N ALA A 119 -11.19 11.92 -13.79
CA ALA A 119 -11.97 11.09 -12.88
C ALA A 119 -11.14 10.38 -11.79
N SER A 120 -9.83 10.63 -11.74
CA SER A 120 -8.88 9.98 -10.84
C SER A 120 -8.02 10.99 -10.07
N ARG A 121 -8.52 12.21 -9.85
CA ARG A 121 -7.77 13.23 -9.08
C ARG A 121 -7.49 12.81 -7.63
N PRO A 122 -8.41 12.18 -6.88
CA PRO A 122 -8.09 11.61 -5.58
C PRO A 122 -6.95 10.58 -5.63
N TRP A 123 -6.90 9.78 -6.69
CA TRP A 123 -5.82 8.81 -6.90
C TRP A 123 -4.47 9.47 -7.14
N LEU A 124 -4.43 10.54 -7.95
CA LEU A 124 -3.21 11.32 -8.17
C LEU A 124 -2.66 11.88 -6.86
N LEU A 125 -3.52 12.41 -5.98
CA LEU A 125 -3.13 12.86 -4.65
C LEU A 125 -2.57 11.71 -3.81
N TYR A 126 -3.29 10.60 -3.71
CA TYR A 126 -2.86 9.42 -2.95
C TYR A 126 -1.52 8.89 -3.45
N TRP A 127 -1.36 8.67 -4.75
CA TRP A 127 -0.14 8.10 -5.32
C TRP A 127 1.07 8.98 -5.05
N CYS A 128 0.96 10.30 -5.23
CA CYS A 128 2.09 11.21 -5.01
C CYS A 128 2.43 11.32 -3.52
N ILE A 129 1.43 11.58 -2.67
CA ILE A 129 1.62 11.78 -1.23
C ILE A 129 2.13 10.51 -0.55
N ASN A 130 1.57 9.35 -0.88
CA ASN A 130 1.99 8.09 -0.28
C ASN A 130 3.40 7.69 -0.72
N ALA A 131 3.75 7.90 -2.00
CA ALA A 131 5.09 7.66 -2.50
C ALA A 131 6.13 8.59 -1.84
N LEU A 132 5.81 9.88 -1.63
CA LEU A 132 6.66 10.80 -0.88
C LEU A 132 6.88 10.33 0.56
N ALA A 133 5.81 9.93 1.26
CA ALA A 133 5.91 9.38 2.62
C ALA A 133 6.78 8.11 2.67
N LEU A 134 6.67 7.22 1.68
CA LEU A 134 7.52 6.03 1.50
C LEU A 134 9.00 6.37 1.33
N LEU A 135 9.31 7.47 0.63
CA LEU A 135 10.68 7.92 0.41
C LEU A 135 11.28 8.65 1.62
N GLY A 136 10.45 8.96 2.63
CA GLY A 136 10.87 9.57 3.90
C GLY A 136 10.50 11.04 4.04
N GLU A 137 9.77 11.62 3.07
CA GLU A 137 9.35 13.02 3.12
C GLU A 137 8.23 13.22 4.15
N ASP A 138 8.25 14.39 4.79
CA ASP A 138 7.14 14.85 5.62
C ASP A 138 6.05 15.47 4.74
N VAL A 139 4.89 14.81 4.70
CA VAL A 139 3.74 15.23 3.88
C VAL A 139 2.65 15.92 4.71
N GLY A 140 2.94 16.29 5.97
CA GLY A 140 1.99 16.95 6.87
C GLY A 140 1.55 18.33 6.37
N ASP A 141 2.45 19.08 5.75
CA ASP A 141 2.19 20.42 5.20
C ASP A 141 1.12 20.41 4.06
N TYR A 142 0.87 19.24 3.46
CA TYR A 142 -0.19 19.09 2.46
C TYR A 142 -1.59 18.93 3.06
N ASN A 143 -1.74 18.71 4.37
CA ASN A 143 -3.03 18.35 4.97
C ASN A 143 -4.15 19.36 4.66
N ASP A 144 -3.93 20.65 4.90
CA ASP A 144 -4.94 21.68 4.63
C ASP A 144 -5.27 21.80 3.12
N ARG A 145 -4.26 21.62 2.24
CA ARG A 145 -4.43 21.64 0.78
C ARG A 145 -5.22 20.42 0.29
N VAL A 146 -4.96 19.25 0.87
CA VAL A 146 -5.71 18.01 0.61
C VAL A 146 -7.16 18.17 1.05
N ILE A 147 -7.41 18.68 2.26
CA ILE A 147 -8.77 18.97 2.75
C ILE A 147 -9.50 19.91 1.80
N SER A 148 -8.86 21.02 1.43
CA SER A 148 -9.44 21.99 0.48
C SER A 148 -9.73 21.38 -0.89
N SER A 149 -8.83 20.51 -1.36
CA SER A 149 -8.97 19.82 -2.64
C SER A 149 -10.08 18.78 -2.63
N LEU A 150 -10.24 18.02 -1.54
CA LEU A 150 -11.18 16.88 -1.43
C LEU A 150 -12.59 17.28 -1.01
N LYS A 151 -12.76 18.35 -0.23
CA LYS A 151 -14.07 18.84 0.23
C LYS A 151 -15.09 19.00 -0.91
N PRO A 152 -14.76 19.66 -2.05
CA PRO A 152 -15.68 19.81 -3.18
C PRO A 152 -16.03 18.51 -3.91
N LEU A 153 -15.31 17.41 -3.66
CA LEU A 153 -15.55 16.11 -4.30
C LEU A 153 -16.53 15.25 -3.50
N GLN A 154 -16.83 15.60 -2.24
CA GLN A 154 -17.86 14.93 -1.48
C GLN A 154 -19.23 15.26 -2.07
N HIS A 155 -19.93 14.23 -2.52
CA HIS A 155 -21.23 14.38 -3.15
C HIS A 155 -22.31 14.66 -2.09
N LYS A 156 -23.31 15.48 -2.44
CA LYS A 156 -24.36 15.94 -1.50
C LYS A 156 -25.22 14.81 -0.90
N GLU A 157 -25.30 13.67 -1.61
CA GLU A 157 -26.00 12.44 -1.23
C GLU A 157 -25.06 11.40 -0.59
N GLY A 158 -23.79 11.73 -0.34
CA GLY A 158 -22.78 10.80 0.18
C GLY A 158 -21.82 10.25 -0.90
N GLY A 159 -20.64 9.81 -0.46
CA GLY A 159 -19.56 9.35 -1.33
C GLY A 159 -18.68 10.48 -1.88
N PHE A 160 -17.62 10.09 -2.60
CA PHE A 160 -16.66 11.01 -3.22
C PHE A 160 -16.58 10.77 -4.73
N GLY A 161 -16.66 11.83 -5.53
CA GLY A 161 -16.40 11.78 -6.96
C GLY A 161 -14.90 11.80 -7.30
N GLY A 162 -14.57 11.61 -8.58
CA GLY A 162 -13.20 11.78 -9.10
C GLY A 162 -12.79 13.24 -9.32
N GLY A 163 -13.76 14.16 -9.35
CA GLY A 163 -13.61 15.59 -9.54
C GLY A 163 -14.90 16.33 -9.16
N ASN A 164 -14.85 17.67 -9.13
CA ASN A 164 -16.00 18.49 -8.73
C ASN A 164 -17.21 18.23 -9.66
N GLY A 165 -18.36 17.90 -9.08
CA GLY A 165 -19.59 17.61 -9.80
C GLY A 165 -19.67 16.21 -10.43
N GLN A 166 -18.65 15.37 -10.29
CA GLN A 166 -18.71 13.98 -10.74
C GLN A 166 -19.48 13.11 -9.74
N SER A 167 -20.18 12.08 -10.25
CA SER A 167 -20.88 11.10 -9.43
C SER A 167 -19.94 10.38 -8.46
N PRO A 168 -20.42 10.01 -7.26
CA PRO A 168 -19.60 9.32 -6.27
C PRO A 168 -19.15 7.94 -6.77
N HIS A 169 -17.92 7.57 -6.42
CA HIS A 169 -17.28 6.31 -6.81
C HIS A 169 -16.42 5.79 -5.67
N ILE A 170 -16.51 4.49 -5.35
CA ILE A 170 -15.90 3.93 -4.14
C ILE A 170 -14.37 3.96 -4.17
N ALA A 171 -13.76 3.79 -5.35
CA ALA A 171 -12.32 3.96 -5.53
C ALA A 171 -11.84 5.40 -5.26
N SER A 172 -12.65 6.41 -5.59
CA SER A 172 -12.34 7.81 -5.28
C SER A 172 -12.46 8.09 -3.80
N ALA A 173 -13.48 7.52 -3.13
CA ALA A 173 -13.62 7.58 -1.67
C ALA A 173 -12.43 6.91 -0.96
N TYR A 174 -12.01 5.73 -1.42
CA TYR A 174 -10.82 5.04 -0.94
C TYR A 174 -9.58 5.94 -1.02
N ALA A 175 -9.26 6.47 -2.20
CA ALA A 175 -8.07 7.30 -2.36
C ALA A 175 -8.14 8.61 -1.56
N ALA A 176 -9.32 9.24 -1.48
CA ALA A 176 -9.54 10.44 -0.67
C ALA A 176 -9.29 10.17 0.82
N VAL A 177 -9.86 9.10 1.36
CA VAL A 177 -9.70 8.72 2.78
C VAL A 177 -8.25 8.37 3.08
N LEU A 178 -7.59 7.55 2.24
CA LEU A 178 -6.17 7.23 2.45
C LEU A 178 -5.30 8.48 2.46
N THR A 179 -5.51 9.41 1.53
CA THR A 179 -4.72 10.66 1.45
C THR A 179 -4.90 11.52 2.71
N LEU A 180 -6.13 11.61 3.24
CA LEU A 180 -6.40 12.31 4.49
C LEU A 180 -5.67 11.62 5.65
N VAL A 181 -5.77 10.30 5.78
CA VAL A 181 -5.09 9.55 6.84
C VAL A 181 -3.58 9.79 6.82
N ILE A 182 -2.95 9.71 5.65
CA ILE A 182 -1.50 9.93 5.50
C ILE A 182 -1.12 11.35 5.92
N THR A 183 -1.77 12.36 5.36
CA THR A 183 -1.39 13.76 5.65
C THR A 183 -1.72 14.17 7.08
N SER A 184 -2.82 13.70 7.67
CA SER A 184 -3.16 13.93 9.07
C SER A 184 -2.12 13.29 9.99
N TYR A 185 -1.72 12.04 9.71
CA TYR A 185 -0.71 11.32 10.47
C TYR A 185 0.61 12.08 10.55
N TYR A 186 1.08 12.62 9.42
CA TYR A 186 2.30 13.43 9.40
C TYR A 186 2.09 14.81 10.04
N ALA A 187 0.98 15.50 9.75
CA ALA A 187 0.67 16.80 10.34
C ALA A 187 0.50 16.75 11.86
N SER A 188 0.17 15.58 12.42
CA SER A 188 0.04 15.37 13.87
C SER A 188 1.33 14.95 14.56
N LYS A 189 2.43 14.68 13.83
CA LYS A 189 3.68 14.22 14.43
C LYS A 189 4.25 15.26 15.38
N ASN A 190 4.74 14.77 16.52
CA ASN A 190 5.39 15.58 17.55
C ASN A 190 4.51 16.68 18.18
N LEU A 191 3.19 16.62 17.98
CA LEU A 191 2.23 17.50 18.65
C LEU A 191 1.74 16.91 19.97
N SER A 192 1.20 17.74 20.86
CA SER A 192 0.49 17.26 22.06
C SER A 192 -0.80 16.53 21.68
N ARG A 193 -1.35 15.67 22.56
CA ARG A 193 -2.56 14.88 22.28
C ARG A 193 -3.75 15.76 21.83
N ASP A 194 -3.95 16.91 22.47
CA ASP A 194 -5.05 17.83 22.12
C ASP A 194 -4.85 18.44 20.72
N GLU A 195 -3.62 18.80 20.37
CA GLU A 195 -3.30 19.32 19.03
C GLU A 195 -3.45 18.24 17.95
N GLN A 196 -3.03 16.99 18.25
CA GLN A 196 -3.25 15.85 17.36
C GLN A 196 -4.76 15.66 17.08
N LEU A 197 -5.58 15.62 18.13
CA LEU A 197 -7.03 15.49 17.99
C LEU A 197 -7.64 16.62 17.16
N ASN A 198 -7.13 17.85 17.28
CA ASN A 198 -7.55 18.98 16.46
C ASN A 198 -7.18 18.84 14.98
N VAL A 199 -6.01 18.27 14.65
CA VAL A 199 -5.61 17.95 13.26
C VAL A 199 -6.60 16.96 12.66
N TYR A 200 -6.91 15.87 13.37
CA TYR A 200 -7.85 14.87 12.89
C TYR A 200 -9.29 15.41 12.80
N ALA A 201 -9.76 16.19 13.77
CA ALA A 201 -11.07 16.83 13.70
C ALA A 201 -11.20 17.75 12.46
N ARG A 202 -10.18 18.56 12.17
CA ARG A 202 -10.17 19.39 10.94
C ARG A 202 -10.18 18.55 9.67
N SER A 203 -9.48 17.42 9.68
CA SER A 203 -9.29 16.53 8.54
C SER A 203 -10.53 15.70 8.22
N PHE A 204 -11.33 15.32 9.21
CA PHE A 204 -12.37 14.31 9.05
C PHE A 204 -13.79 14.77 9.45
N SER A 205 -13.97 15.76 10.34
CA SER A 205 -15.32 16.13 10.83
C SER A 205 -16.26 16.72 9.77
N TRP A 206 -15.75 17.08 8.59
CA TRP A 206 -16.56 17.55 7.47
C TRP A 206 -17.07 16.40 6.57
N ILE A 207 -16.59 15.17 6.79
CA ILE A 207 -17.08 13.99 6.08
C ILE A 207 -18.43 13.60 6.68
N ASP A 208 -19.49 13.63 5.86
CA ASP A 208 -20.82 13.22 6.28
C ASP A 208 -20.89 11.68 6.28
N ARG A 209 -20.49 11.09 7.40
CA ARG A 209 -20.47 9.64 7.59
C ARG A 209 -21.84 9.00 7.36
N LYS A 210 -22.90 9.61 7.86
CA LYS A 210 -24.24 9.07 7.71
C LYS A 210 -24.61 8.93 6.23
N LYS A 211 -24.43 9.99 5.44
CA LYS A 211 -24.71 9.94 4.01
C LYS A 211 -23.76 9.01 3.25
N LEU A 212 -22.48 8.98 3.63
CA LEU A 212 -21.52 8.05 3.04
C LEU A 212 -21.97 6.61 3.22
N LEU A 213 -22.39 6.22 4.43
CA LEU A 213 -22.91 4.88 4.70
C LEU A 213 -24.22 4.61 3.95
N GLU A 214 -25.15 5.55 3.92
CA GLU A 214 -26.39 5.45 3.15
C GLU A 214 -26.10 5.24 1.65
N TRP A 215 -25.12 5.94 1.09
CA TRP A 215 -24.69 5.73 -0.29
C TRP A 215 -24.00 4.37 -0.49
N ILE A 216 -23.13 3.93 0.43
CA ILE A 216 -22.51 2.58 0.38
C ILE A 216 -23.59 1.48 0.41
N ARG A 217 -24.70 1.68 1.14
CA ARG A 217 -25.84 0.76 1.13
C ARG A 217 -26.50 0.65 -0.25
N LYS A 218 -26.53 1.72 -1.05
CA LYS A 218 -27.09 1.71 -2.42
C LYS A 218 -26.24 0.91 -3.41
N ILE A 219 -24.92 0.84 -3.18
CA ILE A 219 -23.99 0.08 -4.04
C ILE A 219 -23.75 -1.35 -3.52
N LYS A 220 -24.21 -1.70 -2.32
CA LYS A 220 -24.20 -3.07 -1.77
C LYS A 220 -25.20 -3.94 -2.52
N LEU A 221 -24.77 -5.14 -2.89
CA LEU A 221 -25.61 -6.11 -3.60
C LEU A 221 -26.06 -7.27 -2.69
N PRO A 222 -27.22 -7.90 -2.99
CA PRO A 222 -27.74 -9.04 -2.20
C PRO A 222 -26.82 -10.28 -2.19
N ASN A 223 -25.97 -10.45 -3.21
CA ASN A 223 -25.06 -11.59 -3.33
C ASN A 223 -23.78 -11.46 -2.47
N GLY A 224 -23.64 -10.38 -1.69
CA GLY A 224 -22.42 -10.08 -0.94
C GLY A 224 -21.53 -9.02 -1.58
N GLY A 225 -21.58 -8.87 -2.91
CA GLY A 225 -20.75 -7.93 -3.66
C GLY A 225 -21.12 -6.46 -3.49
N PHE A 226 -20.32 -5.61 -4.15
CA PHE A 226 -20.54 -4.17 -4.23
C PHE A 226 -20.32 -3.72 -5.67
N LYS A 227 -21.09 -2.73 -6.12
CA LYS A 227 -20.77 -1.97 -7.33
C LYS A 227 -19.79 -0.84 -7.00
N VAL A 228 -19.04 -0.38 -8.00
CA VAL A 228 -18.12 0.75 -7.82
C VAL A 228 -18.84 2.10 -7.67
N ASN A 229 -20.05 2.21 -8.21
CA ASN A 229 -21.03 3.28 -8.01
C ASN A 229 -22.44 2.70 -8.31
N GLU A 230 -23.51 3.49 -8.20
CA GLU A 230 -24.90 2.98 -8.30
C GLU A 230 -25.21 2.29 -9.66
N GLU A 231 -24.60 2.78 -10.75
CA GLU A 231 -24.82 2.28 -12.13
C GLU A 231 -23.60 1.51 -12.68
N GLY A 232 -22.54 1.40 -11.89
CA GLY A 232 -21.24 0.89 -12.32
C GLY A 232 -21.12 -0.62 -12.27
N GLU A 233 -19.91 -1.09 -12.59
CA GLU A 233 -19.56 -2.49 -12.52
C GLU A 233 -19.51 -3.01 -11.09
N GLU A 234 -19.76 -4.31 -10.96
CA GLU A 234 -19.53 -5.10 -9.75
C GLU A 234 -18.23 -5.90 -9.90
N ASP A 235 -17.31 -5.70 -8.95
CA ASP A 235 -16.14 -6.54 -8.78
C ASP A 235 -15.53 -6.39 -7.37
N VAL A 236 -14.54 -7.22 -7.05
CA VAL A 236 -13.89 -7.26 -5.73
C VAL A 236 -13.17 -5.96 -5.34
N ARG A 237 -12.85 -5.07 -6.28
CA ARG A 237 -12.23 -3.76 -5.95
C ARG A 237 -13.22 -2.92 -5.16
N ALA A 238 -14.50 -2.94 -5.54
CA ALA A 238 -15.54 -2.19 -4.86
C ALA A 238 -15.68 -2.65 -3.40
N GLY A 239 -15.71 -3.97 -3.17
CA GLY A 239 -15.77 -4.54 -1.83
C GLY A 239 -14.56 -4.16 -0.98
N TYR A 240 -13.34 -4.36 -1.49
CA TYR A 240 -12.12 -3.97 -0.78
C TYR A 240 -12.08 -2.46 -0.45
N CYS A 241 -12.40 -1.60 -1.42
CA CYS A 241 -12.43 -0.15 -1.21
C CYS A 241 -13.47 0.25 -0.15
N ALA A 242 -14.68 -0.34 -0.19
CA ALA A 242 -15.72 -0.08 0.78
C ALA A 242 -15.29 -0.46 2.20
N LEU A 243 -14.74 -1.67 2.38
CA LEU A 243 -14.31 -2.13 3.70
C LEU A 243 -13.17 -1.28 4.27
N VAL A 244 -12.21 -0.84 3.45
CA VAL A 244 -11.13 0.07 3.90
C VAL A 244 -11.69 1.43 4.32
N VAL A 245 -12.58 2.02 3.52
CA VAL A 245 -13.23 3.30 3.87
C VAL A 245 -14.00 3.17 5.17
N LEU A 246 -14.76 2.09 5.36
CA LEU A 246 -15.52 1.86 6.59
C LEU A 246 -14.60 1.64 7.81
N ALA A 247 -13.50 0.90 7.65
CA ALA A 247 -12.54 0.66 8.71
C ALA A 247 -11.87 1.97 9.17
N LEU A 248 -11.33 2.76 8.23
CA LEU A 248 -10.60 3.99 8.55
C LEU A 248 -11.50 5.13 9.00
N LEU A 249 -12.78 5.13 8.64
CA LEU A 249 -13.76 6.09 9.15
C LEU A 249 -14.47 5.64 10.43
N GLY A 250 -14.00 4.54 11.05
CA GLY A 250 -14.36 4.18 12.42
C GLY A 250 -15.80 3.69 12.60
N TYR A 251 -16.44 3.13 11.57
CA TYR A 251 -17.78 2.55 11.71
C TYR A 251 -17.75 1.31 12.62
N ASP A 252 -18.72 1.20 13.52
CA ASP A 252 -18.89 0.03 14.39
C ASP A 252 -19.95 -0.97 13.93
N GLU A 253 -20.03 -2.10 14.62
CA GLU A 253 -20.97 -3.18 14.28
C GLU A 253 -22.44 -2.71 14.28
N GLU A 254 -22.85 -1.81 15.17
CA GLU A 254 -24.25 -1.34 15.23
C GLU A 254 -24.60 -0.48 14.02
N GLU A 255 -23.72 0.45 13.63
CA GLU A 255 -23.91 1.26 12.42
C GLU A 255 -24.04 0.39 11.16
N LEU A 256 -23.31 -0.73 11.09
CA LEU A 256 -23.27 -1.59 9.90
C LEU A 256 -24.43 -2.60 9.80
N LYS A 257 -25.13 -2.93 10.89
CA LYS A 257 -26.26 -3.89 10.90
C LYS A 257 -27.42 -3.51 9.96
N GLY A 258 -27.62 -2.21 9.73
CA GLY A 258 -28.75 -1.74 8.93
C GLY A 258 -30.10 -1.90 9.64
N ASP A 259 -31.18 -1.58 8.92
CA ASP A 259 -32.56 -1.67 9.42
C ASP A 259 -33.42 -2.54 8.49
N SER A 260 -33.68 -3.77 8.91
CA SER A 260 -34.48 -4.72 8.14
C SER A 260 -35.95 -4.28 7.98
N SER A 261 -36.47 -3.38 8.84
CA SER A 261 -37.85 -2.89 8.73
C SER A 261 -38.07 -2.00 7.50
N VAL A 262 -36.99 -1.40 6.99
CA VAL A 262 -36.96 -0.60 5.76
C VAL A 262 -36.19 -1.29 4.63
N GLY A 263 -35.94 -2.59 4.76
CA GLY A 263 -35.26 -3.41 3.74
C GLY A 263 -33.76 -3.17 3.61
N GLN A 264 -33.11 -2.53 4.60
CA GLN A 264 -31.67 -2.37 4.60
C GLN A 264 -30.98 -3.63 5.13
N LEU A 265 -30.16 -4.25 4.29
CA LEU A 265 -29.32 -5.39 4.66
C LEU A 265 -28.10 -4.93 5.47
N PRO A 266 -27.56 -5.77 6.38
CA PRO A 266 -26.26 -5.50 6.99
C PRO A 266 -25.17 -5.35 5.93
N ILE A 267 -24.27 -4.38 6.11
CA ILE A 267 -23.21 -4.08 5.13
C ILE A 267 -22.29 -5.29 4.90
N LEU A 268 -22.01 -6.06 5.95
CA LEU A 268 -21.08 -7.18 5.91
C LEU A 268 -21.74 -8.49 5.46
N ASP A 269 -23.06 -8.51 5.26
CA ASP A 269 -23.78 -9.73 4.93
C ASP A 269 -23.40 -10.27 3.54
N GLY A 270 -23.07 -11.56 3.50
CA GLY A 270 -22.62 -12.30 2.31
C GLY A 270 -21.24 -11.89 1.75
N VAL A 271 -20.53 -10.95 2.36
CA VAL A 271 -19.27 -10.41 1.81
C VAL A 271 -18.18 -11.49 1.69
N LEU A 272 -18.02 -12.34 2.70
CA LEU A 272 -17.02 -13.41 2.70
C LEU A 272 -17.34 -14.48 1.65
N GLU A 273 -18.62 -14.82 1.50
CA GLU A 273 -19.16 -15.77 0.54
C GLU A 273 -18.96 -15.27 -0.89
N TYR A 274 -19.24 -13.98 -1.14
CA TYR A 274 -18.96 -13.36 -2.44
C TYR A 274 -17.49 -13.49 -2.81
N PHE A 275 -16.58 -13.14 -1.89
CA PHE A 275 -15.14 -13.27 -2.14
C PHE A 275 -14.68 -14.70 -2.39
N LYS A 276 -15.23 -15.67 -1.66
CA LYS A 276 -14.99 -17.10 -1.91
C LYS A 276 -15.37 -17.50 -3.34
N THR A 277 -16.48 -16.99 -3.88
CA THR A 277 -16.89 -17.32 -5.27
C THR A 277 -15.95 -16.76 -6.33
N CYS A 278 -15.04 -15.84 -5.98
CA CYS A 278 -14.12 -15.21 -6.92
C CYS A 278 -12.82 -15.99 -7.11
N GLN A 279 -12.55 -17.04 -6.31
CA GLN A 279 -11.42 -17.92 -6.54
C GLN A 279 -11.65 -18.77 -7.79
N THR A 280 -10.62 -18.86 -8.63
CA THR A 280 -10.65 -19.52 -9.93
C THR A 280 -10.06 -20.93 -9.84
N TRP A 281 -10.24 -21.71 -10.91
CA TRP A 281 -9.61 -23.02 -11.05
C TRP A 281 -8.07 -22.97 -11.09
N GLU A 282 -7.47 -21.82 -11.41
CA GLU A 282 -6.02 -21.65 -11.39
C GLU A 282 -5.46 -21.56 -9.96
N GLY A 283 -6.32 -21.41 -8.95
CA GLY A 283 -5.97 -21.12 -7.56
C GLY A 283 -5.98 -19.62 -7.22
N GLY A 284 -5.73 -18.75 -8.20
CA GLY A 284 -5.82 -17.30 -8.06
C GLY A 284 -7.25 -16.77 -8.04
N ILE A 285 -7.39 -15.45 -7.90
CA ILE A 285 -8.69 -14.79 -7.68
C ILE A 285 -9.00 -13.83 -8.82
N GLY A 286 -10.21 -13.90 -9.36
CA GLY A 286 -10.69 -13.04 -10.44
C GLY A 286 -11.45 -11.80 -9.94
N ALA A 287 -11.81 -10.91 -10.87
CA ALA A 287 -12.57 -9.69 -10.58
C ALA A 287 -13.93 -9.98 -9.94
N LYS A 288 -14.55 -11.07 -10.38
CA LYS A 288 -15.81 -11.63 -9.92
C LYS A 288 -15.84 -13.11 -10.29
N GLN A 289 -16.89 -13.82 -9.89
CA GLN A 289 -17.08 -15.22 -10.27
C GLN A 289 -16.88 -15.43 -11.79
N ASN A 290 -16.16 -16.50 -12.13
CA ASN A 290 -15.82 -16.91 -13.51
C ASN A 290 -14.92 -15.94 -14.30
N SER A 291 -14.26 -14.98 -13.64
CA SER A 291 -13.21 -14.15 -14.27
C SER A 291 -11.84 -14.81 -14.19
N GLU A 292 -10.92 -14.44 -15.08
CA GLU A 292 -9.50 -14.86 -15.04
C GLU A 292 -8.82 -14.41 -13.75
N ALA A 293 -7.92 -15.24 -13.21
CA ALA A 293 -7.18 -14.90 -12.01
C ALA A 293 -6.24 -13.70 -12.23
N HIS A 294 -6.19 -12.79 -11.27
CA HIS A 294 -5.39 -11.57 -11.39
C HIS A 294 -4.85 -11.07 -10.04
N GLY A 295 -3.59 -10.64 -10.01
CA GLY A 295 -2.89 -10.20 -8.80
C GLY A 295 -3.59 -9.03 -8.10
N GLY A 296 -4.08 -8.06 -8.87
CA GLY A 296 -4.84 -6.93 -8.32
C GLY A 296 -6.10 -7.37 -7.56
N TYR A 297 -6.86 -8.31 -8.11
CA TYR A 297 -8.09 -8.81 -7.50
C TYR A 297 -7.79 -9.77 -6.33
N ALA A 298 -6.72 -10.55 -6.44
CA ALA A 298 -6.20 -11.36 -5.33
C ALA A 298 -5.85 -10.50 -4.12
N PHE A 299 -5.11 -9.41 -4.31
CA PHE A 299 -4.80 -8.49 -3.22
C PHE A 299 -6.06 -7.92 -2.56
N CYS A 300 -7.03 -7.47 -3.36
CA CYS A 300 -8.30 -6.95 -2.83
C CYS A 300 -9.01 -7.98 -1.95
N VAL A 301 -9.13 -9.23 -2.40
CA VAL A 301 -9.83 -10.27 -1.62
C VAL A 301 -9.05 -10.68 -0.38
N LEU A 302 -7.76 -10.99 -0.49
CA LEU A 302 -6.98 -11.37 0.69
C LEU A 302 -6.98 -10.25 1.75
N SER A 303 -6.83 -9.00 1.31
CA SER A 303 -6.84 -7.87 2.22
C SER A 303 -8.21 -7.67 2.88
N ALA A 304 -9.30 -7.86 2.13
CA ALA A 304 -10.65 -7.80 2.65
C ALA A 304 -10.97 -8.92 3.66
N LEU A 305 -10.50 -10.14 3.42
CA LEU A 305 -10.62 -11.24 4.38
C LEU A 305 -9.85 -10.94 5.67
N CYS A 306 -8.62 -10.42 5.56
CA CYS A 306 -7.79 -10.04 6.70
C CYS A 306 -8.26 -8.77 7.43
N LEU A 307 -9.10 -7.93 6.79
CA LEU A 307 -9.81 -6.82 7.45
C LEU A 307 -10.89 -7.36 8.39
N LEU A 308 -11.55 -8.45 8.00
CA LEU A 308 -12.73 -9.00 8.67
C LEU A 308 -12.42 -10.15 9.65
N GLY A 309 -11.17 -10.62 9.70
CA GLY A 309 -10.78 -11.70 10.60
C GLY A 309 -9.29 -12.01 10.62
N GLU A 310 -8.91 -12.96 11.46
CA GLU A 310 -7.53 -13.43 11.55
C GLU A 310 -7.08 -14.08 10.23
N PRO A 311 -5.88 -13.75 9.70
CA PRO A 311 -5.41 -14.27 8.41
C PRO A 311 -5.46 -15.79 8.31
N GLY A 312 -4.96 -16.51 9.32
CA GLY A 312 -4.92 -17.97 9.32
C GLY A 312 -6.32 -18.61 9.26
N GLU A 313 -7.30 -18.03 9.95
CA GLU A 313 -8.67 -18.53 9.97
C GLU A 313 -9.40 -18.20 8.66
N LEU A 314 -9.42 -16.93 8.27
CA LEU A 314 -10.27 -16.45 7.18
C LEU A 314 -9.75 -16.89 5.82
N LEU A 315 -8.44 -16.82 5.59
CA LEU A 315 -7.87 -17.28 4.32
C LEU A 315 -8.08 -18.78 4.13
N SER A 316 -7.88 -19.59 5.18
CA SER A 316 -8.07 -21.04 5.10
C SER A 316 -9.54 -21.46 5.00
N ARG A 317 -10.48 -20.69 5.58
CA ARG A 317 -11.92 -21.02 5.52
C ARG A 317 -12.55 -20.65 4.19
N TYR A 318 -12.12 -19.55 3.57
CA TYR A 318 -12.79 -18.99 2.39
C TYR A 318 -12.03 -19.21 1.08
N LEU A 319 -10.78 -19.63 1.12
CA LEU A 319 -9.98 -19.94 -0.06
C LEU A 319 -9.39 -21.36 0.02
N ASP A 320 -9.22 -21.99 -1.13
CA ASP A 320 -8.23 -23.06 -1.28
C ASP A 320 -6.83 -22.43 -1.24
N LEU A 321 -6.27 -22.35 -0.02
CA LEU A 321 -5.03 -21.61 0.23
C LEU A 321 -3.82 -22.29 -0.43
N ASP A 322 -3.79 -23.62 -0.53
CA ASP A 322 -2.71 -24.35 -1.17
C ASP A 322 -2.66 -24.06 -2.68
N GLN A 323 -3.81 -24.10 -3.36
CA GLN A 323 -3.87 -23.70 -4.78
C GLN A 323 -3.55 -22.22 -4.98
N PHE A 324 -3.99 -21.37 -4.06
CA PHE A 324 -3.64 -19.95 -4.10
C PHE A 324 -2.12 -19.71 -3.98
N ILE A 325 -1.44 -20.40 -3.06
CA ILE A 325 0.02 -20.28 -2.88
C ILE A 325 0.76 -20.73 -4.14
N MET A 326 0.34 -21.84 -4.75
CA MET A 326 0.93 -22.32 -6.02
C MET A 326 0.76 -21.29 -7.13
N TRP A 327 -0.45 -20.73 -7.28
CA TRP A 327 -0.72 -19.68 -8.26
C TRP A 327 0.11 -18.43 -8.00
N LEU A 328 0.16 -17.96 -6.75
CA LEU A 328 0.88 -16.74 -6.37
C LEU A 328 2.39 -16.89 -6.59
N SER A 329 2.96 -18.05 -6.26
CA SER A 329 4.36 -18.40 -6.53
C SER A 329 4.68 -18.33 -8.03
N ALA A 330 3.82 -18.90 -8.86
CA ALA A 330 3.98 -18.91 -10.32
C ALA A 330 3.85 -17.53 -10.98
N ARG A 331 3.66 -16.44 -10.22
CA ARG A 331 3.69 -15.07 -10.74
C ARG A 331 5.09 -14.48 -10.79
N GLN A 332 6.06 -14.98 -10.01
CA GLN A 332 7.42 -14.45 -10.02
C GLN A 332 8.24 -15.09 -11.12
N TYR A 333 8.74 -14.29 -12.06
CA TYR A 333 9.46 -14.81 -13.23
C TYR A 333 10.97 -14.70 -13.08
N ALA A 334 11.68 -15.53 -13.84
CA ALA A 334 13.11 -15.43 -14.07
C ALA A 334 13.37 -15.40 -15.59
N PRO A 335 14.28 -14.55 -16.08
CA PRO A 335 15.29 -13.81 -15.31
C PRO A 335 14.82 -12.54 -14.61
N GLU A 336 13.58 -12.09 -14.84
CA GLU A 336 13.14 -10.75 -14.47
C GLU A 336 13.18 -10.45 -12.97
N GLY A 337 12.76 -11.40 -12.12
CA GLY A 337 12.65 -11.24 -10.66
C GLY A 337 11.39 -10.51 -10.19
N GLY A 338 10.73 -9.78 -11.09
CA GLY A 338 9.42 -9.15 -10.87
C GLY A 338 8.24 -10.12 -11.00
N PHE A 339 7.05 -9.58 -10.80
CA PHE A 339 5.79 -10.33 -10.84
C PHE A 339 4.97 -10.01 -12.09
N SER A 340 4.32 -11.04 -12.63
CA SER A 340 3.21 -10.90 -13.59
C SER A 340 1.87 -10.83 -12.87
N GLY A 341 0.89 -10.15 -13.46
CA GLY A 341 -0.45 -10.06 -12.87
C GLY A 341 -1.29 -11.32 -13.03
N ARG A 342 -1.03 -12.10 -14.07
CA ARG A 342 -1.81 -13.29 -14.44
C ARG A 342 -0.99 -14.20 -15.34
N THR A 343 -1.41 -15.45 -15.47
CA THR A 343 -0.72 -16.50 -16.22
C THR A 343 -0.45 -16.07 -17.67
N ASN A 344 0.76 -16.35 -18.18
CA ASN A 344 1.17 -16.03 -19.57
C ASN A 344 1.15 -14.53 -19.93
N LYS A 345 1.28 -13.64 -18.96
CA LYS A 345 1.48 -12.20 -19.20
C LYS A 345 2.84 -11.75 -18.67
N LEU A 346 3.25 -10.57 -19.13
CA LEU A 346 4.56 -10.01 -18.80
C LEU A 346 4.61 -9.58 -17.33
N VAL A 347 5.83 -9.51 -16.80
CA VAL A 347 6.10 -8.82 -15.54
C VAL A 347 5.71 -7.33 -15.63
N ASP A 348 5.36 -6.75 -14.50
CA ASP A 348 5.07 -5.32 -14.35
C ASP A 348 5.35 -4.88 -12.91
N GLY A 349 6.01 -3.73 -12.77
CA GLY A 349 6.40 -3.11 -11.52
C GLY A 349 5.25 -2.91 -10.54
N CYS A 350 4.02 -2.64 -10.98
CA CYS A 350 2.90 -2.45 -10.04
C CYS A 350 2.50 -3.75 -9.32
N TYR A 351 2.76 -4.93 -9.91
CA TYR A 351 2.53 -6.21 -9.24
C TYR A 351 3.52 -6.48 -8.11
N SER A 352 4.54 -5.63 -7.93
CA SER A 352 5.34 -5.60 -6.69
C SER A 352 4.44 -5.41 -5.47
N THR A 353 3.38 -4.59 -5.55
CA THR A 353 2.34 -4.52 -4.50
C THR A 353 1.30 -5.60 -4.66
N TRP A 354 0.66 -5.69 -5.83
CA TRP A 354 -0.56 -6.51 -5.94
C TRP A 354 -0.30 -8.01 -5.80
N VAL A 355 0.87 -8.49 -6.23
CA VAL A 355 1.29 -9.88 -6.01
C VAL A 355 2.23 -9.95 -4.81
N GLY A 356 3.25 -9.09 -4.77
CA GLY A 356 4.24 -9.11 -3.68
C GLY A 356 3.64 -8.85 -2.29
N GLY A 357 2.68 -7.94 -2.18
CA GLY A 357 1.96 -7.64 -0.94
C GLY A 357 1.07 -8.78 -0.45
N CYS A 358 0.57 -9.66 -1.34
CA CYS A 358 -0.18 -10.85 -0.93
C CYS A 358 0.68 -11.80 -0.07
N TRP A 359 2.00 -11.85 -0.29
CA TRP A 359 2.87 -12.72 0.48
C TRP A 359 2.93 -12.36 1.96
N SER A 360 2.82 -11.08 2.33
CA SER A 360 2.73 -10.70 3.75
C SER A 360 1.48 -11.29 4.41
N LEU A 361 0.38 -11.42 3.66
CA LEU A 361 -0.88 -11.97 4.15
C LEU A 361 -0.83 -13.49 4.26
N VAL A 362 -0.22 -14.15 3.27
CA VAL A 362 0.01 -15.61 3.26
C VAL A 362 1.02 -16.02 4.34
N GLU A 363 2.13 -15.30 4.48
CA GLU A 363 3.14 -15.55 5.54
C GLU A 363 2.49 -15.40 6.93
N ALA A 364 1.66 -14.37 7.14
CA ALA A 364 0.91 -14.21 8.40
C ALA A 364 -0.09 -15.34 8.65
N ALA A 365 -0.79 -15.82 7.61
CA ALA A 365 -1.69 -16.96 7.75
C ALA A 365 -0.95 -18.27 8.06
N ALA A 366 0.19 -18.52 7.42
CA ALA A 366 1.02 -19.70 7.64
C ALA A 366 1.70 -19.71 9.02
N ASN A 367 2.11 -18.54 9.50
CA ASN A 367 2.82 -18.37 10.77
C ASN A 367 1.88 -18.20 11.97
N GLY A 368 0.61 -17.87 11.75
CA GLY A 368 -0.37 -17.58 12.80
C GLY A 368 0.00 -16.34 13.64
N ILE A 369 -0.67 -16.19 14.79
CA ILE A 369 -0.43 -15.10 15.73
C ILE A 369 1.01 -15.13 16.26
N GLN A 370 1.72 -14.00 16.15
CA GLN A 370 3.07 -13.82 16.68
C GLN A 370 3.05 -12.83 17.85
N SER A 371 2.56 -13.27 19.01
CA SER A 371 2.56 -12.46 20.24
C SER A 371 3.64 -12.93 21.23
N LYS A 372 4.11 -12.03 22.11
CA LYS A 372 5.09 -12.37 23.18
C LYS A 372 4.65 -13.53 24.10
N LYS A 373 3.35 -13.84 24.16
CA LYS A 373 2.76 -14.89 25.01
C LYS A 373 2.38 -16.16 24.26
N ALA A 374 2.30 -16.11 22.92
CA ALA A 374 1.84 -17.21 22.08
C ALA A 374 2.70 -17.29 20.81
N SER A 375 4.02 -17.34 20.96
CA SER A 375 4.91 -17.61 19.84
C SER A 375 4.74 -19.07 19.42
N LEU A 376 4.06 -19.28 18.28
CA LEU A 376 4.15 -20.54 17.57
C LEU A 376 5.63 -20.84 17.30
N LYS A 377 6.05 -22.08 17.58
CA LYS A 377 7.43 -22.53 17.35
C LYS A 377 7.75 -22.60 15.85
N LEU A 378 6.71 -22.80 15.03
CA LEU A 378 6.78 -22.85 13.57
C LEU A 378 6.77 -21.44 13.00
N ASN A 379 7.75 -21.16 12.15
CA ASN A 379 7.78 -20.00 11.27
C ASN A 379 8.22 -20.49 9.89
N VAL A 380 7.48 -20.21 8.83
CA VAL A 380 7.81 -20.64 7.46
C VAL A 380 8.91 -19.80 6.82
N GLY A 381 9.36 -18.74 7.50
CA GLY A 381 10.32 -17.76 6.99
C GLY A 381 9.76 -17.02 5.78
N SER A 382 10.64 -16.60 4.87
CA SER A 382 10.18 -16.11 3.57
C SER A 382 9.92 -17.23 2.59
N ILE A 383 8.71 -17.22 2.02
CA ILE A 383 8.24 -18.22 1.05
C ILE A 383 8.21 -17.69 -0.40
N TRP A 384 8.88 -16.56 -0.65
CA TRP A 384 8.98 -15.91 -1.95
C TRP A 384 10.32 -15.20 -2.12
N ASN A 385 10.71 -14.87 -3.36
CA ASN A 385 12.05 -14.34 -3.60
C ASN A 385 12.10 -12.81 -3.47
N ARG A 386 12.21 -12.33 -2.22
CA ARG A 386 12.32 -10.90 -1.89
C ARG A 386 13.49 -10.21 -2.60
N ARG A 387 14.67 -10.86 -2.64
CA ARG A 387 15.89 -10.34 -3.28
C ARG A 387 15.72 -10.14 -4.78
N ALA A 388 15.08 -11.08 -5.46
CA ALA A 388 14.79 -10.96 -6.89
C ALA A 388 13.85 -9.78 -7.17
N LEU A 389 12.83 -9.55 -6.33
CA LEU A 389 11.97 -8.38 -6.46
C LEU A 389 12.74 -7.08 -6.23
N ILE A 390 13.53 -6.99 -5.15
CA ILE A 390 14.37 -5.81 -4.85
C ILE A 390 15.29 -5.51 -6.04
N ARG A 391 15.91 -6.54 -6.63
CA ARG A 391 16.73 -6.39 -7.82
C ARG A 391 15.93 -5.88 -9.02
N TYR A 392 14.77 -6.46 -9.29
CA TYR A 392 13.90 -6.00 -10.38
C TYR A 392 13.54 -4.53 -10.23
N VAL A 393 13.11 -4.11 -9.03
CA VAL A 393 12.77 -2.71 -8.76
C VAL A 393 13.95 -1.77 -9.01
N LEU A 394 15.10 -2.05 -8.39
CA LEU A 394 16.24 -1.14 -8.42
C LEU A 394 16.92 -1.10 -9.80
N THR A 395 16.93 -2.20 -10.55
CA THR A 395 17.58 -2.25 -11.89
C THR A 395 16.65 -1.89 -13.04
N CYS A 396 15.36 -2.25 -12.95
CA CYS A 396 14.46 -2.22 -14.10
C CYS A 396 13.36 -1.15 -13.99
N CYS A 397 12.90 -0.83 -12.77
CA CYS A 397 11.73 0.03 -12.58
C CYS A 397 12.06 1.50 -12.36
N GLN A 398 13.32 1.86 -12.07
CA GLN A 398 13.70 3.28 -11.89
C GLN A 398 13.70 4.03 -13.23
N GLY A 399 13.04 5.19 -13.26
CA GLY A 399 13.12 6.16 -14.35
C GLY A 399 14.37 7.01 -14.24
N HIS A 400 15.04 7.27 -15.36
CA HIS A 400 16.27 8.08 -15.38
C HIS A 400 16.07 9.53 -14.92
N ASN A 401 14.88 10.09 -15.17
CA ASN A 401 14.51 11.46 -14.80
C ASN A 401 13.45 11.47 -13.68
N GLY A 402 13.49 10.47 -12.80
CA GLY A 402 12.53 10.36 -11.70
C GLY A 402 11.31 9.50 -12.02
N GLY A 403 10.59 9.14 -10.96
CA GLY A 403 9.47 8.19 -11.00
C GLY A 403 9.90 6.74 -11.22
N LEU A 404 8.97 5.82 -10.93
CA LEU A 404 9.10 4.40 -11.25
C LEU A 404 8.05 3.98 -12.29
N ARG A 405 8.32 2.89 -12.99
CA ARG A 405 7.57 2.42 -14.17
C ARG A 405 7.19 0.96 -14.09
N ASP A 406 6.32 0.55 -15.01
CA ASP A 406 5.97 -0.85 -15.30
C ASP A 406 7.23 -1.71 -15.54
N LYS A 407 7.94 -1.46 -16.64
CA LYS A 407 9.13 -2.22 -17.06
C LYS A 407 10.04 -1.36 -17.95
N PRO A 408 11.27 -1.80 -18.26
CA PRO A 408 12.15 -1.06 -19.16
C PRO A 408 11.53 -0.81 -20.54
N GLY A 409 11.62 0.43 -21.02
CA GLY A 409 11.01 0.90 -22.26
C GLY A 409 9.69 1.65 -22.08
N LEU A 410 9.09 1.61 -20.89
CA LEU A 410 7.88 2.34 -20.55
C LEU A 410 8.24 3.62 -19.79
N ARG A 411 7.36 4.62 -19.85
CA ARG A 411 7.54 5.87 -19.11
C ARG A 411 7.12 5.67 -17.64
N PRO A 412 7.81 6.31 -16.69
CA PRO A 412 7.32 6.43 -15.32
C PRO A 412 5.97 7.15 -15.25
N ASP A 413 5.19 6.82 -14.23
CA ASP A 413 3.96 7.51 -13.86
C ASP A 413 3.74 7.42 -12.34
N TYR A 414 2.78 8.20 -11.82
CA TYR A 414 2.53 8.29 -10.39
C TYR A 414 1.98 6.97 -9.79
N TYR A 415 1.16 6.24 -10.57
CA TYR A 415 0.62 4.94 -10.17
C TYR A 415 1.73 3.92 -9.93
N HIS A 416 2.60 3.71 -10.93
CA HIS A 416 3.73 2.80 -10.82
C HIS A 416 4.74 3.28 -9.77
N SER A 417 4.98 4.58 -9.65
CA SER A 417 5.84 5.13 -8.60
C SER A 417 5.38 4.70 -7.21
N ASN A 418 4.10 4.86 -6.90
CA ASN A 418 3.53 4.44 -5.63
C ASN A 418 3.59 2.92 -5.41
N TYR A 419 3.06 2.12 -6.35
CA TYR A 419 2.94 0.67 -6.15
C TYR A 419 4.27 -0.08 -6.31
N VAL A 420 5.23 0.45 -7.05
CA VAL A 420 6.58 -0.13 -7.02
C VAL A 420 7.24 0.12 -5.66
N LEU A 421 7.07 1.32 -5.06
CA LEU A 421 7.64 1.63 -3.75
C LEU A 421 6.96 0.87 -2.60
N ILE A 422 5.63 0.71 -2.63
CA ILE A 422 4.92 -0.14 -1.66
C ILE A 422 5.41 -1.59 -1.78
N GLY A 423 5.54 -2.12 -2.99
CA GLY A 423 6.08 -3.46 -3.20
C GLY A 423 7.54 -3.63 -2.76
N LEU A 424 8.36 -2.60 -2.95
CA LEU A 424 9.72 -2.56 -2.40
C LEU A 424 9.69 -2.59 -0.87
N SER A 425 8.79 -1.83 -0.23
CA SER A 425 8.58 -1.88 1.21
C SER A 425 8.17 -3.28 1.68
N ALA A 426 7.26 -3.95 0.95
CA ALA A 426 6.87 -5.33 1.22
C ALA A 426 8.06 -6.31 1.17
N ALA A 427 9.00 -6.11 0.23
CA ALA A 427 10.19 -6.96 0.11
C ALA A 427 11.23 -6.69 1.20
N GLN A 428 11.38 -5.43 1.63
CA GLN A 428 12.38 -4.97 2.60
C GLN A 428 11.99 -5.18 4.08
N HIS A 429 10.71 -5.50 4.34
CA HIS A 429 10.17 -5.65 5.68
C HIS A 429 9.37 -6.95 5.83
N TYR A 430 9.39 -7.50 7.03
CA TYR A 430 8.54 -8.63 7.41
C TYR A 430 7.33 -8.11 8.18
N TYR A 431 6.13 -8.33 7.63
CA TYR A 431 4.87 -7.97 8.26
C TYR A 431 4.26 -9.20 8.91
N TYR A 432 3.79 -9.06 10.14
CA TYR A 432 3.19 -10.15 10.90
C TYR A 432 1.95 -9.70 11.64
N TYR A 433 1.11 -10.68 11.97
CA TYR A 433 -0.15 -10.48 12.67
C TYR A 433 0.01 -10.75 14.17
N ASP A 434 -0.32 -9.76 15.00
CA ASP A 434 -0.30 -9.87 16.46
C ASP A 434 -1.69 -10.24 17.02
N SER A 435 -1.74 -10.73 18.26
CA SER A 435 -2.99 -11.13 18.92
C SER A 435 -3.92 -9.94 19.11
N ILE A 436 -5.23 -10.12 18.89
CA ILE A 436 -6.25 -9.13 19.26
C ILE A 436 -6.44 -8.97 20.78
N ILE A 437 -5.88 -9.88 21.59
CA ILE A 437 -5.98 -9.80 23.06
C ILE A 437 -5.24 -8.53 23.52
N GLY A 438 -5.95 -7.71 24.31
CA GLY A 438 -5.41 -6.44 24.81
C GLY A 438 -5.62 -5.26 23.86
N LEU A 439 -6.45 -5.41 22.82
CA LEU A 439 -6.96 -4.28 22.06
C LEU A 439 -7.72 -3.30 22.97
N PRO A 440 -7.60 -1.98 22.73
CA PRO A 440 -8.47 -0.99 23.37
C PRO A 440 -9.95 -1.33 23.17
N SER A 441 -10.79 -1.09 24.17
CA SER A 441 -12.23 -1.41 24.14
C SER A 441 -12.96 -0.76 22.96
N SER A 442 -12.48 0.39 22.49
CA SER A 442 -12.99 1.11 21.32
C SER A 442 -12.86 0.31 20.02
N THR A 443 -11.67 -0.22 19.76
CA THR A 443 -11.43 -1.09 18.60
C THR A 443 -12.14 -2.42 18.70
N ALA A 444 -12.49 -2.88 19.92
CA ALA A 444 -13.16 -4.16 20.12
C ALA A 444 -14.59 -4.20 19.53
N ARG A 445 -15.28 -3.04 19.45
CA ARG A 445 -16.60 -2.88 18.82
C ARG A 445 -16.54 -2.76 17.30
N SER A 446 -15.35 -2.56 16.73
CA SER A 446 -15.19 -2.48 15.29
C SER A 446 -15.18 -3.89 14.69
N PRO A 447 -15.96 -4.14 13.62
CA PRO A 447 -15.83 -5.39 12.87
C PRO A 447 -14.48 -5.49 12.16
N PHE A 448 -13.73 -4.40 12.07
CA PHE A 448 -12.42 -4.31 11.44
C PHE A 448 -11.25 -4.41 12.43
N LYS A 449 -11.49 -4.82 13.69
CA LYS A 449 -10.45 -4.89 14.73
C LYS A 449 -9.19 -5.66 14.33
N HIS A 450 -9.32 -6.60 13.41
CA HIS A 450 -8.21 -7.39 12.89
C HIS A 450 -7.21 -6.55 12.08
N SER A 451 -7.65 -5.47 11.42
CA SER A 451 -6.73 -4.62 10.66
C SER A 451 -5.78 -3.82 11.53
N PHE A 452 -6.01 -3.66 12.83
CA PHE A 452 -5.15 -2.82 13.69
C PHE A 452 -4.08 -3.62 14.46
N ARG A 453 -3.83 -4.87 14.03
CA ARG A 453 -2.88 -5.78 14.69
C ARG A 453 -1.64 -6.12 13.87
N TRP A 454 -1.48 -5.49 12.71
CA TRP A 454 -0.29 -5.70 11.91
C TRP A 454 0.90 -5.00 12.53
N LYS A 455 2.02 -5.71 12.56
CA LYS A 455 3.31 -5.25 13.04
C LYS A 455 4.37 -5.50 11.97
N VAL A 456 5.52 -4.87 12.14
CA VAL A 456 6.61 -4.94 11.18
C VAL A 456 7.93 -5.24 11.88
N SER A 457 8.78 -6.00 11.22
CA SER A 457 10.18 -6.21 11.55
C SER A 457 11.04 -5.81 10.35
N ARG A 458 12.21 -5.23 10.63
CA ARG A 458 13.23 -4.97 9.60
C ARG A 458 13.88 -6.25 9.10
N ASN A 459 13.93 -7.26 9.95
CA ASN A 459 14.54 -8.54 9.66
C ASN A 459 13.46 -9.57 9.32
N VAL A 460 13.74 -10.42 8.33
CA VAL A 460 12.84 -11.52 7.95
C VAL A 460 13.24 -12.76 8.75
N PRO A 461 12.30 -13.48 9.37
CA PRO A 461 12.64 -14.70 10.11
C PRO A 461 13.11 -15.80 9.15
N LYS A 462 14.07 -16.61 9.59
CA LYS A 462 14.41 -17.88 8.93
C LYS A 462 13.40 -18.96 9.30
N PRO A 463 13.21 -19.99 8.45
CA PRO A 463 12.28 -21.07 8.75
C PRO A 463 12.66 -21.83 10.04
N SER A 464 11.67 -22.19 10.84
CA SER A 464 11.80 -23.07 12.02
C SER A 464 10.80 -24.22 11.94
N SER A 465 11.18 -25.39 12.45
CA SER A 465 10.29 -26.56 12.50
C SER A 465 9.20 -26.42 13.56
N ILE A 466 8.20 -27.32 13.56
CA ILE A 466 7.15 -27.37 14.59
C ILE A 466 7.72 -27.61 16.01
N GLU A 467 8.89 -28.23 16.09
CA GLU A 467 9.61 -28.47 17.35
C GLU A 467 10.42 -27.23 17.79
N GLY A 468 10.52 -26.22 16.94
CA GLY A 468 11.31 -25.00 17.14
C GLY A 468 12.78 -25.13 16.72
N ILE A 469 13.12 -26.14 15.91
CA ILE A 469 14.48 -26.35 15.41
C ILE A 469 14.68 -25.51 14.14
N GLY A 470 15.76 -24.74 14.07
CA GLY A 470 15.99 -23.74 13.02
C GLY A 470 15.71 -22.33 13.53
N GLY A 471 15.33 -21.43 12.63
CA GLY A 471 15.04 -20.02 12.96
C GLY A 471 16.25 -19.09 12.91
N GLY A 472 16.10 -17.94 13.59
CA GLY A 472 17.00 -16.79 13.47
C GLY A 472 16.50 -15.78 12.44
N TRP A 473 17.38 -14.85 12.06
CA TRP A 473 17.04 -13.74 11.18
C TRP A 473 17.83 -13.82 9.87
N GLU A 474 17.14 -13.52 8.78
CA GLU A 474 17.72 -13.17 7.50
C GLU A 474 18.08 -11.67 7.55
N GLU A 475 19.38 -11.41 7.48
CA GLU A 475 19.96 -10.07 7.45
C GLU A 475 20.39 -9.71 6.02
N GLY A 476 20.60 -8.41 5.78
CA GLY A 476 21.16 -7.94 4.51
C GLY A 476 20.24 -8.06 3.30
N LEU A 477 18.90 -8.02 3.48
CA LEU A 477 17.96 -7.84 2.36
C LEU A 477 18.11 -6.47 1.70
N VAL A 478 18.55 -5.47 2.46
CA VAL A 478 18.88 -4.14 1.98
C VAL A 478 20.40 -4.00 2.12
N SER A 479 21.09 -3.92 0.98
CA SER A 479 22.56 -3.79 0.96
C SER A 479 23.04 -2.38 1.33
N ASN A 480 22.19 -1.37 1.14
CA ASN A 480 22.43 0.02 1.57
C ASN A 480 21.13 0.62 2.13
N GLU A 481 21.17 1.05 3.39
CA GLU A 481 20.04 1.64 4.11
C GLU A 481 19.49 2.91 3.47
N ASP A 482 20.27 3.64 2.66
CA ASP A 482 19.77 4.78 1.89
C ASP A 482 18.67 4.37 0.89
N SER A 483 18.67 3.11 0.46
CA SER A 483 17.64 2.53 -0.42
C SER A 483 16.44 1.94 0.33
N ARG A 484 16.42 2.00 1.67
CA ARG A 484 15.28 1.54 2.47
C ARG A 484 14.12 2.53 2.34
N VAL A 485 12.92 2.02 2.06
CA VAL A 485 11.68 2.82 2.06
C VAL A 485 10.90 2.60 3.37
N GLY A 486 9.99 3.50 3.72
CA GLY A 486 9.18 3.38 4.94
C GLY A 486 8.27 2.14 4.95
N PRO A 487 7.96 1.55 6.13
CA PRO A 487 7.01 0.45 6.23
C PRO A 487 5.59 0.92 5.87
N GLN A 488 4.80 0.05 5.24
CA GLN A 488 3.42 0.31 4.86
C GLN A 488 2.50 -0.74 5.47
N HIS A 489 1.32 -0.33 5.94
CA HIS A 489 0.32 -1.23 6.44
C HIS A 489 -0.12 -2.20 5.31
N PRO A 490 0.01 -3.53 5.49
CA PRO A 490 -0.14 -4.49 4.39
C PRO A 490 -1.57 -4.61 3.84
N LEU A 491 -2.57 -4.14 4.60
CA LEU A 491 -3.97 -4.10 4.15
C LEU A 491 -4.41 -2.75 3.59
N PHE A 492 -3.78 -1.65 4.05
CA PHE A 492 -4.26 -0.30 3.78
C PHE A 492 -3.37 0.46 2.80
N ASN A 493 -2.13 0.02 2.59
CA ASN A 493 -1.13 0.67 1.73
C ASN A 493 -0.94 2.16 2.09
N ILE A 494 -0.83 2.43 3.38
CA ILE A 494 -0.48 3.71 4.00
C ILE A 494 0.65 3.49 5.02
N PRO A 495 1.35 4.51 5.51
CA PRO A 495 2.37 4.36 6.56
C PRO A 495 1.84 3.57 7.75
N LEU A 496 2.57 2.52 8.15
CA LEU A 496 2.20 1.70 9.29
C LEU A 496 2.16 2.55 10.57
N GLY A 497 1.05 2.49 11.31
CA GLY A 497 0.78 3.31 12.49
C GLY A 497 -0.24 4.42 12.24
N ALA A 498 -0.36 4.90 10.99
CA ALA A 498 -1.36 5.92 10.65
C ALA A 498 -2.79 5.42 10.86
N GLU A 499 -3.03 4.11 10.68
CA GLU A 499 -4.30 3.47 10.97
C GLU A 499 -4.64 3.45 12.46
N THR A 500 -3.63 3.45 13.34
CA THR A 500 -3.85 3.44 14.80
C THR A 500 -4.25 4.85 15.27
N ASP A 501 -3.53 5.88 14.83
CA ASP A 501 -3.79 7.27 15.24
C ASP A 501 -5.18 7.77 14.84
N ILE A 502 -5.69 7.37 13.66
CA ILE A 502 -7.06 7.73 13.27
C ILE A 502 -8.13 7.01 14.12
N GLN A 503 -7.90 5.76 14.55
CA GLN A 503 -8.83 5.07 15.44
C GLN A 503 -8.89 5.73 16.81
N ASP A 504 -7.74 6.12 17.35
CA ASP A 504 -7.62 6.89 18.59
C ASP A 504 -8.43 8.19 18.55
N TRP A 505 -8.47 8.87 17.39
CA TRP A 505 -9.32 10.03 17.20
C TRP A 505 -10.81 9.67 17.16
N TRP A 506 -11.22 8.61 16.43
CA TRP A 506 -12.62 8.20 16.37
C TRP A 506 -13.18 7.74 17.72
N GLU A 507 -12.33 7.20 18.59
CA GLU A 507 -12.68 6.91 19.98
C GLU A 507 -12.98 8.21 20.73
N ALA A 508 -12.03 9.16 20.74
CA ALA A 508 -12.20 10.43 21.43
C ALA A 508 -13.40 11.24 20.89
N ALA A 509 -13.66 11.18 19.58
CA ALA A 509 -14.79 11.87 18.96
C ALA A 509 -16.15 11.27 19.38
N ARG A 510 -16.24 9.95 19.58
CA ARG A 510 -17.47 9.29 20.04
C ARG A 510 -17.81 9.65 21.47
N ASP A 511 -16.81 9.68 22.36
CA ASP A 511 -17.00 10.08 23.75
C ASP A 511 -17.56 11.51 23.87
N ILE A 512 -17.17 12.41 22.96
CA ILE A 512 -17.70 13.78 22.91
C ILE A 512 -19.17 13.80 22.45
N ILE A 513 -19.53 12.96 21.47
CA ILE A 513 -20.90 12.89 20.92
C ILE A 513 -21.87 12.21 21.90
N GLU A 514 -21.43 11.20 22.66
CA GLU A 514 -22.28 10.51 23.64
C GLU A 514 -22.54 11.35 24.92
N VAL A 515 -21.70 12.35 25.19
CA VAL A 515 -21.83 13.25 26.36
C VAL A 515 -22.59 14.55 26.03
N SER A 516 -22.73 14.90 24.76
CA SER A 516 -23.48 16.08 24.26
C SER A 516 -24.93 15.75 23.89
#